data_AF-A0A2E3H999-F1
#
_entry.id   AF-A0A2E3H999-F1
#
_cell.length_a   1.000
_cell.length_b   1.000
_cell.length_c   1.000
_cell.angle_alpha   90.00
_cell.angle_beta   90.00
_cell.angle_gamma   90.00
#
_symmetry.space_group_name_H-M   'P 1'
#
loop_
_entity.id
_entity.type
_entity.pdbx_description
1 polymer ?
#
loop_
_entity_poly.entity_id
_entity_poly.type
_entity_poly.pdbx_seq_one_letter_code
_entity_poly.pdbx_strand_id
1 'polypeptide(L)'
;MTPVVPVLKQFSGRLLRSSCLFLLLAGPFHQVSAREKKVSVQLTVPDGGWKIRIIQVYQTSTHLVAVSKLERGSGPAIQVISKVGDSVKVRAPELPVRHCILGKTWKWQNKEPHTVFPSSKELAKRVAGAKLVFQAKARKEPATSKDNVPGGRP
;
A
#
# COMPACT_ATOMS: atom_id res chain seq x y z
N MET A 1 -7.65 -18.38 -86.69
CA MET A 1 -7.35 -17.12 -85.99
C MET A 1 -6.42 -17.44 -84.82
N THR A 2 -5.14 -17.14 -84.97
CA THR A 2 -4.12 -17.06 -83.91
C THR A 2 -4.19 -15.66 -83.25
N PRO A 3 -3.36 -15.31 -82.25
CA PRO A 3 -3.20 -15.90 -80.91
C PRO A 3 -3.14 -14.80 -79.82
N VAL A 4 -3.23 -15.11 -78.52
CA VAL A 4 -2.54 -14.29 -77.50
C VAL A 4 -2.10 -15.17 -76.33
N VAL A 5 -0.78 -15.25 -76.14
CA VAL A 5 -0.10 -15.58 -74.87
C VAL A 5 0.51 -14.26 -74.37
N PRO A 6 0.48 -13.97 -73.07
CA PRO A 6 1.71 -13.93 -72.28
C PRO A 6 1.55 -14.70 -70.94
N VAL A 7 2.49 -15.55 -70.51
CA VAL A 7 3.82 -15.28 -69.92
C VAL A 7 3.77 -15.02 -68.40
N LEU A 8 4.37 -16.00 -67.69
CA LEU A 8 5.11 -15.98 -66.42
C LEU A 8 4.50 -15.34 -65.17
N LYS A 9 4.33 -16.18 -64.13
CA LYS A 9 5.36 -16.23 -63.07
C LYS A 9 5.32 -17.53 -62.26
N GLN A 10 6.34 -18.32 -62.50
CA GLN A 10 6.98 -19.31 -61.64
C GLN A 10 7.21 -18.75 -60.23
N PHE A 11 6.90 -19.52 -59.18
CA PHE A 11 7.77 -19.74 -58.02
C PHE A 11 7.26 -20.94 -57.21
N SER A 12 7.96 -22.06 -57.38
CA SER A 12 8.19 -23.12 -56.38
C SER A 12 8.46 -22.48 -55.02
N GLY A 13 7.84 -22.86 -53.92
CA GLY A 13 7.96 -24.18 -53.32
C GLY A 13 8.96 -24.13 -52.15
N ARG A 14 8.51 -24.67 -51.00
CA ARG A 14 9.28 -25.26 -49.89
C ARG A 14 9.91 -24.37 -48.80
N LEU A 15 9.89 -24.98 -47.60
CA LEU A 15 10.71 -24.76 -46.39
C LEU A 15 10.25 -23.57 -45.50
N LEU A 16 10.24 -23.63 -44.16
CA LEU A 16 11.00 -24.47 -43.25
C LEU A 16 10.33 -24.59 -41.87
N ARG A 17 10.53 -25.78 -41.30
CA ARG A 17 10.25 -26.24 -39.94
C ARG A 17 10.61 -25.24 -38.82
N SER A 18 9.73 -25.20 -37.82
CA SER A 18 10.04 -25.41 -36.39
C SER A 18 11.44 -24.99 -35.93
N SER A 19 11.53 -23.86 -35.24
CA SER A 19 12.58 -23.64 -34.26
C SER A 19 12.01 -22.87 -33.07
N CYS A 20 11.78 -23.61 -31.98
CA CYS A 20 11.62 -23.05 -30.65
C CYS A 20 12.91 -22.29 -30.30
N LEU A 21 12.86 -20.97 -30.31
CA LEU A 21 13.87 -20.15 -29.66
C LEU A 21 13.18 -18.99 -28.93
N PHE A 22 12.29 -19.33 -28.00
CA PHE A 22 11.95 -18.42 -26.91
C PHE A 22 13.13 -18.42 -25.93
N LEU A 23 14.15 -17.62 -26.25
CA LEU A 23 15.25 -17.31 -25.34
C LEU A 23 14.65 -16.67 -24.09
N LEU A 24 14.73 -17.44 -23.01
CA LEU A 24 14.49 -17.06 -21.63
C LEU A 24 15.17 -15.73 -21.30
N LEU A 25 14.39 -14.64 -21.30
CA LEU A 25 14.71 -13.46 -20.49
C LEU A 25 14.40 -13.80 -19.02
N ALA A 26 15.18 -14.73 -18.46
CA ALA A 26 15.29 -14.90 -17.02
C ALA A 26 16.03 -13.68 -16.48
N GLY A 27 15.31 -12.58 -16.30
CA GLY A 27 15.84 -11.40 -15.62
C GLY A 27 16.37 -11.83 -14.25
N PRO A 28 17.52 -11.28 -13.80
CA PRO A 28 18.06 -11.60 -12.49
C PRO A 28 17.02 -11.23 -11.44
N PHE A 29 16.49 -12.24 -10.76
CA PHE A 29 15.71 -12.02 -9.56
C PHE A 29 16.69 -11.48 -8.51
N HIS A 30 16.82 -10.16 -8.41
CA HIS A 30 17.60 -9.53 -7.36
C HIS A 30 17.01 -9.98 -6.02
N GLN A 31 17.70 -10.92 -5.38
CA GLN A 31 17.37 -11.39 -4.04
C GLN A 31 17.76 -10.28 -3.07
N VAL A 32 16.91 -9.25 -2.94
CA VAL A 32 17.09 -8.22 -1.93
C VAL A 32 16.79 -8.85 -0.58
N SER A 33 17.86 -9.11 0.19
CA SER A 33 17.77 -9.74 1.49
C SER A 33 16.92 -8.91 2.45
N ALA A 34 15.90 -9.54 3.04
CA ALA A 34 15.00 -8.89 3.98
C ALA A 34 15.68 -8.67 5.34
N ARG A 35 15.70 -7.42 5.80
CA ARG A 35 16.28 -7.00 7.09
C ARG A 35 15.19 -6.38 7.97
N GLU A 36 15.40 -6.39 9.29
CA GLU A 36 14.51 -5.66 10.19
C GLU A 36 14.68 -4.15 9.95
N LYS A 37 13.58 -3.44 9.73
CA LYS A 37 13.55 -1.98 9.64
C LYS A 37 12.33 -1.41 10.35
N LYS A 38 12.44 -0.17 10.80
CA LYS A 38 11.33 0.60 11.38
C LYS A 38 10.59 1.35 10.28
N VAL A 39 9.27 1.19 10.23
CA VAL A 39 8.35 1.97 9.39
C VAL A 39 7.60 2.91 10.31
N SER A 40 7.73 4.22 10.10
CA SER A 40 7.14 5.25 10.95
C SER A 40 6.23 6.15 10.14
N VAL A 41 5.09 6.56 10.71
CA VAL A 41 4.19 7.55 10.12
C VAL A 41 4.02 8.70 11.11
N GLN A 42 3.94 9.92 10.57
CA GLN A 42 3.58 11.11 11.33
C GLN A 42 2.58 11.92 10.51
N LEU A 43 1.60 12.52 11.18
CA LEU A 43 0.57 13.31 10.51
C LEU A 43 0.12 14.47 11.39
N THR A 44 0.00 15.65 10.79
CA THR A 44 -0.67 16.80 11.40
C THR A 44 -2.19 16.65 11.31
N VAL A 45 -2.87 16.84 12.44
CA VAL A 45 -4.31 16.59 12.63
C VAL A 45 -5.00 17.83 13.21
N PRO A 46 -6.34 17.93 13.06
CA PRO A 46 -7.09 19.10 13.55
C PRO A 46 -6.93 19.39 15.04
N ASP A 47 -6.84 18.34 15.86
CA ASP A 47 -6.76 18.46 17.31
C ASP A 47 -6.14 17.22 17.99
N GLY A 48 -5.93 17.30 19.31
CA GLY A 48 -5.33 16.22 20.10
C GLY A 48 -6.21 14.97 20.30
N GLY A 49 -7.44 14.97 19.80
CA GLY A 49 -8.37 13.84 19.93
C GLY A 49 -8.13 12.73 18.89
N TRP A 50 -7.26 12.96 17.92
CA TRP A 50 -6.96 12.01 16.86
C TRP A 50 -5.86 11.03 17.27
N LYS A 51 -5.95 9.81 16.73
CA LYS A 51 -4.92 8.78 16.81
C LYS A 51 -4.66 8.23 15.42
N ILE A 52 -3.41 7.87 15.14
CA ILE A 52 -3.03 7.15 13.93
C ILE A 52 -2.41 5.82 14.33
N ARG A 53 -2.71 4.76 13.57
CA ARG A 53 -2.10 3.44 13.74
C ARG A 53 -1.74 2.83 12.39
N ILE A 54 -0.56 2.28 12.26
CA ILE A 54 -0.16 1.46 11.12
C ILE A 54 -0.85 0.09 11.29
N ILE A 55 -1.79 -0.22 10.41
CA ILE A 55 -2.57 -1.45 10.48
C ILE A 55 -2.00 -2.56 9.61
N GLN A 56 -1.39 -2.21 8.48
CA GLN A 56 -0.80 -3.14 7.53
C GLN A 56 0.42 -2.54 6.85
N VAL A 57 1.39 -3.37 6.50
CA VAL A 57 2.47 -2.99 5.59
C VAL A 57 2.57 -4.04 4.49
N TYR A 58 2.53 -3.57 3.25
CA TYR A 58 2.69 -4.39 2.05
C TYR A 58 4.03 -4.12 1.39
N GLN A 59 4.60 -5.16 0.79
CA GLN A 59 5.80 -5.11 -0.02
C GLN A 59 5.43 -5.30 -1.49
N THR A 60 5.76 -4.31 -2.31
CA THR A 60 5.74 -4.41 -3.77
C THR A 60 7.16 -4.66 -4.29
N SER A 61 7.32 -4.76 -5.61
CA SER A 61 8.65 -4.85 -6.24
C SER A 61 9.49 -3.57 -6.09
N THR A 62 8.87 -2.41 -5.84
CA THR A 62 9.57 -1.10 -5.89
C THR A 62 9.49 -0.29 -4.59
N HIS A 63 8.52 -0.57 -3.73
CA HIS A 63 8.28 0.19 -2.50
C HIS A 63 7.52 -0.62 -1.45
N LEU A 64 7.58 -0.17 -0.20
CA LEU A 64 6.65 -0.57 0.85
C LEU A 64 5.43 0.35 0.84
N VAL A 65 4.25 -0.21 1.06
CA VAL A 65 3.00 0.53 1.26
C VAL A 65 2.58 0.37 2.72
N ALA A 66 2.73 1.42 3.51
CA ALA A 66 2.30 1.46 4.91
C ALA A 66 0.87 1.99 4.98
N VAL A 67 -0.07 1.11 5.32
CA VAL A 67 -1.49 1.46 5.48
C VAL A 67 -1.74 1.80 6.93
N SER A 68 -2.18 3.05 7.16
CA SER A 68 -2.50 3.58 8.48
C SER A 68 -3.96 3.96 8.57
N LYS A 69 -4.55 3.79 9.76
CA LYS A 69 -5.91 4.20 10.06
C LYS A 69 -5.88 5.37 11.03
N LEU A 70 -6.55 6.47 10.66
CA LEU A 70 -6.90 7.55 11.57
C LEU A 70 -8.22 7.25 12.25
N GLU A 71 -8.27 7.49 13.55
CA GLU A 71 -9.46 7.37 14.35
C GLU A 71 -9.55 8.54 15.32
N ARG A 72 -10.78 8.99 15.55
CA ARG A 72 -11.10 10.00 16.55
C ARG A 72 -11.46 9.29 17.85
N GLY A 73 -10.77 9.62 18.93
CA GLY A 73 -11.15 9.14 20.26
C GLY A 73 -12.50 9.70 20.69
N SER A 74 -13.26 8.94 21.46
CA SER A 74 -14.47 9.42 22.13
C SER A 74 -14.07 10.31 23.31
N GLY A 75 -14.54 11.57 23.32
CA GLY A 75 -14.36 12.47 24.45
C GLY A 75 -13.92 13.88 24.04
N PRO A 76 -13.87 14.81 25.01
CA PRO A 76 -13.33 16.15 24.78
C PRO A 76 -11.86 16.06 24.36
N ALA A 77 -11.46 16.95 23.45
CA ALA A 77 -10.11 17.04 22.94
C ALA A 77 -9.64 18.50 23.00
N ILE A 78 -8.34 18.68 23.24
CA ILE A 78 -7.71 20.01 23.16
C ILE A 78 -7.81 20.48 21.71
N GLN A 79 -8.53 21.58 21.48
CA GLN A 79 -8.84 22.17 20.17
C GLN A 79 -7.62 22.90 19.56
N VAL A 80 -6.49 22.20 19.42
CA VAL A 80 -5.24 22.74 18.87
C VAL A 80 -4.63 21.78 17.86
N ILE A 81 -4.25 22.30 16.70
CA ILE A 81 -3.59 21.52 15.65
C ILE A 81 -2.40 20.76 16.25
N SER A 82 -2.42 19.45 16.09
CA SER A 82 -1.52 18.53 16.78
C SER A 82 -0.81 17.62 15.79
N LYS A 83 0.24 16.93 16.23
CA LYS A 83 0.91 15.87 15.47
C LYS A 83 0.67 14.52 16.13
N VAL A 84 0.29 13.53 15.33
CA VAL A 84 0.15 12.14 15.75
C VAL A 84 1.13 11.28 14.98
N GLY A 85 1.56 10.16 15.56
CA GLY A 85 2.47 9.24 14.89
C GLY A 85 2.39 7.83 15.44
N ASP A 86 2.90 6.89 14.64
CA ASP A 86 3.02 5.48 15.00
C ASP A 86 4.25 4.88 14.31
N SER A 87 4.78 3.77 14.84
CA SER A 87 5.89 3.06 14.22
C SER A 87 5.82 1.56 14.47
N VAL A 88 6.18 0.78 13.45
CA VAL A 88 6.21 -0.68 13.51
C VAL A 88 7.56 -1.21 12.98
N LYS A 89 8.00 -2.33 13.53
CA LYS A 89 9.16 -3.07 13.02
C LYS A 89 8.67 -4.10 12.00
N VAL A 90 9.30 -4.14 10.83
CA VAL A 90 8.98 -5.10 9.76
C VAL A 90 10.27 -5.71 9.21
N ARG A 91 10.20 -6.98 8.78
CA ARG A 91 11.31 -7.61 8.07
C ARG A 91 11.05 -7.52 6.56
N ALA A 92 11.73 -6.60 5.89
CA ALA A 92 11.52 -6.33 4.48
C ALA A 92 12.82 -5.83 3.80
N PRO A 93 12.90 -5.89 2.47
CA PRO A 93 13.93 -5.22 1.69
C PRO A 93 14.02 -3.72 1.98
N GLU A 94 15.18 -3.14 1.69
CA GLU A 94 15.42 -1.71 1.80
C GLU A 94 14.77 -0.94 0.65
N LEU A 95 13.46 -0.77 0.76
CA LEU A 95 12.62 -0.07 -0.22
C LEU A 95 12.06 1.24 0.38
N PRO A 96 11.80 2.26 -0.45
CA PRO A 96 11.13 3.48 -0.03
C PRO A 96 9.72 3.18 0.49
N VAL A 97 9.24 3.96 1.46
CA VAL A 97 7.93 3.77 2.08
C VAL A 97 6.95 4.81 1.53
N ARG A 98 5.78 4.35 1.08
CA ARG A 98 4.63 5.18 0.74
C ARG A 98 3.55 5.01 1.80
N HIS A 99 3.03 6.12 2.31
CA HIS A 99 2.01 6.12 3.35
C HIS A 99 0.63 6.26 2.73
N CYS A 100 -0.25 5.30 3.02
CA CYS A 100 -1.67 5.35 2.69
C CYS A 100 -2.46 5.52 3.98
N ILE A 101 -3.13 6.65 4.17
CA ILE A 101 -3.84 6.97 5.40
C ILE A 101 -5.35 6.95 5.14
N LEU A 102 -6.06 6.12 5.89
CA LEU A 102 -7.52 5.99 5.87
C LEU A 102 -8.15 6.81 7.01
N GLY A 103 -9.40 7.23 6.84
CA GLY A 103 -10.17 7.88 7.92
C GLY A 103 -9.95 9.39 8.07
N LYS A 104 -9.34 10.05 7.09
CA LYS A 104 -9.28 11.51 7.05
C LYS A 104 -10.67 12.10 6.78
N THR A 105 -11.08 13.07 7.59
CA THR A 105 -12.40 13.73 7.49
C THR A 105 -12.33 15.22 7.21
N TRP A 106 -11.16 15.84 7.31
CA TRP A 106 -10.96 17.27 7.06
C TRP A 106 -10.46 17.55 5.63
N LYS A 107 -10.71 18.78 5.16
CA LYS A 107 -10.45 19.17 3.75
C LYS A 107 -9.04 19.72 3.48
N TRP A 108 -8.35 20.26 4.49
CA TRP A 108 -7.04 20.87 4.29
C TRP A 108 -5.96 19.85 3.92
N GLN A 109 -4.99 20.28 3.12
CA GLN A 109 -3.89 19.42 2.68
C GLN A 109 -2.84 19.26 3.77
N ASN A 110 -2.34 18.03 3.89
CA ASN A 110 -1.26 17.66 4.79
C ASN A 110 0.08 17.89 4.08
N LYS A 111 1.06 18.47 4.77
CA LYS A 111 2.38 18.80 4.20
C LYS A 111 3.36 17.61 4.24
N GLU A 112 2.99 16.53 4.92
CA GLU A 112 3.84 15.36 5.10
C GLU A 112 4.09 14.64 3.77
N PRO A 113 5.36 14.38 3.40
CA PRO A 113 5.69 13.82 2.10
C PRO A 113 5.23 12.37 1.98
N HIS A 114 5.08 11.90 0.74
CA HIS A 114 4.74 10.51 0.39
C HIS A 114 3.47 9.96 1.05
N THR A 115 2.57 10.85 1.48
CA THR A 115 1.29 10.53 2.11
C THR A 115 0.16 10.67 1.10
N VAL A 116 -0.65 9.62 0.96
CA VAL A 116 -1.85 9.58 0.11
C VAL A 116 -3.04 9.21 0.97
N PHE A 117 -4.21 9.75 0.63
CA PHE A 117 -5.48 9.45 1.28
C PHE A 117 -6.39 8.72 0.26
N PRO A 118 -6.14 7.43 0.00
CA PRO A 118 -6.87 6.70 -1.02
C PRO A 118 -8.27 6.30 -0.53
N SER A 119 -9.21 6.16 -1.48
CA SER A 119 -10.42 5.37 -1.25
C SER A 119 -10.07 3.88 -1.06
N SER A 120 -11.01 3.09 -0.52
CA SER A 120 -10.81 1.64 -0.37
C SER A 120 -10.48 0.94 -1.70
N LYS A 121 -11.09 1.39 -2.81
CA LYS A 121 -10.85 0.83 -4.15
C LYS A 121 -9.45 1.17 -4.66
N GLU A 122 -8.98 2.40 -4.42
CA GLU A 122 -7.63 2.82 -4.81
C GLU A 122 -6.55 2.11 -3.99
N LEU A 123 -6.80 1.90 -2.70
CA LEU A 123 -5.91 1.11 -1.86
C LEU A 123 -5.76 -0.31 -2.40
N ALA A 124 -6.86 -0.98 -2.74
CA ALA A 124 -6.84 -2.32 -3.30
C ALA A 124 -5.99 -2.41 -4.58
N LYS A 125 -6.10 -1.40 -5.47
CA LYS A 125 -5.25 -1.32 -6.68
C LYS A 125 -3.77 -1.15 -6.35
N ARG A 126 -3.43 -0.33 -5.36
CA ARG A 126 -2.03 -0.05 -4.97
C ARG A 126 -1.33 -1.25 -4.35
N VAL A 127 -2.09 -2.14 -3.70
CA VAL A 127 -1.54 -3.34 -3.04
C VAL A 127 -1.83 -4.63 -3.83
N ALA A 128 -2.36 -4.53 -5.04
CA ALA A 128 -2.62 -5.68 -5.90
C ALA A 128 -1.32 -6.42 -6.21
N GLY A 129 -1.27 -7.72 -5.90
CA GLY A 129 -0.07 -8.55 -6.06
C GLY A 129 1.05 -8.24 -5.04
N ALA A 130 0.83 -7.35 -4.08
CA ALA A 130 1.80 -7.05 -3.04
C ALA A 130 1.80 -8.12 -1.94
N LYS A 131 2.98 -8.40 -1.39
CA LYS A 131 3.15 -9.32 -0.26
C LYS A 131 2.82 -8.60 1.04
N LEU A 132 1.92 -9.13 1.86
CA LEU A 132 1.70 -8.62 3.22
C LEU A 132 2.90 -8.98 4.10
N VAL A 133 3.55 -7.98 4.71
CA VAL A 133 4.73 -8.19 5.59
C VAL A 133 4.45 -7.84 7.04
N PHE A 134 3.38 -7.10 7.30
CA PHE A 134 2.93 -6.77 8.65
C PHE A 134 1.41 -6.59 8.68
N GLN A 135 0.79 -7.09 9.74
CA GLN A 135 -0.60 -6.82 10.07
C GLN A 135 -0.73 -6.63 11.58
N ALA A 136 -1.30 -5.50 11.99
CA ALA A 136 -1.59 -5.24 13.39
C ALA A 136 -2.66 -6.21 13.88
N LYS A 137 -2.48 -6.73 15.10
CA LYS A 137 -3.54 -7.46 15.79
C LYS A 137 -4.66 -6.47 16.11
N ALA A 138 -5.91 -6.86 15.92
CA ALA A 138 -7.05 -6.05 16.33
C ALA A 138 -6.93 -5.76 17.83
N ARG A 139 -6.79 -4.48 18.20
CA ARG A 139 -6.84 -4.08 19.61
C ARG A 139 -8.29 -4.14 20.04
N LYS A 140 -8.65 -5.10 20.90
CA LYS A 140 -9.87 -4.99 21.70
C LYS A 140 -9.68 -3.75 22.58
N GLU A 141 -10.49 -2.72 22.34
CA GLU A 141 -10.56 -1.59 23.26
C GLU A 141 -11.06 -2.14 24.61
N PRO A 142 -10.36 -1.89 25.73
CA PRO A 142 -10.89 -2.27 27.03
C PRO A 142 -12.21 -1.53 27.21
N ALA A 143 -13.29 -2.28 27.38
CA ALA A 143 -14.58 -1.74 27.73
C ALA A 143 -14.39 -0.81 28.94
N THR A 144 -14.90 0.41 28.82
CA THR A 144 -14.97 1.37 29.90
C THR A 144 -15.53 0.70 31.15
N SER A 145 -14.72 0.68 32.20
CA SER A 145 -15.11 0.34 33.57
C SER A 145 -16.24 1.27 34.00
N LYS A 146 -17.49 0.86 33.80
CA LYS A 146 -18.58 1.26 34.68
C LYS A 146 -18.30 0.54 35.99
N ASP A 147 -17.71 1.23 36.98
CA ASP A 147 -17.75 0.85 38.41
C ASP A 147 -16.96 1.87 39.24
N ASN A 148 -17.65 2.93 39.70
CA ASN A 148 -17.66 3.37 41.09
C ASN A 148 -18.39 4.72 41.20
N VAL A 149 -19.64 4.66 41.65
CA VAL A 149 -20.25 5.77 42.40
C VAL A 149 -20.00 5.46 43.86
N PRO A 150 -19.05 6.12 44.55
CA PRO A 150 -19.09 6.14 46.00
C PRO A 150 -20.19 7.12 46.40
N GLY A 151 -21.26 6.58 46.97
CA GLY A 151 -22.23 7.37 47.71
C GLY A 151 -21.53 8.18 48.80
N GLY A 152 -21.98 9.42 48.98
CA GLY A 152 -21.47 10.30 50.01
C GLY A 152 -22.32 11.55 50.12
N ARG A 153 -23.44 11.44 50.80
CA ARG A 153 -24.15 12.58 51.40
C ARG A 153 -24.54 12.19 52.83
N PRO A 154 -24.14 12.96 53.84
CA PRO A 154 -25.00 13.32 54.95
C PRO A 154 -25.78 14.61 54.59
#